data_AF-A0A955TD16-F1
#
_entry.id   AF-A0A955TD16-F1
#
_cell.length_a   1.000
_cell.length_b   1.000
_cell.length_c   1.000
_cell.angle_alpha   90.00
_cell.angle_beta   90.00
_cell.angle_gamma   90.00
#
_symmetry.space_group_name_H-M   'P 1'
#
loop_
_entity.id
_entity.type
_entity.pdbx_description
1 polymer ?
#
loop_
_entity_poly.entity_id
_entity_poly.type
_entity_poly.pdbx_seq_one_letter_code
_entity_poly.pdbx_strand_id
1 'polypeptide(L)'
;MLGVRFSRYIPPRDDRTPFERLLPLFLELLTHTSGDVEEALDWMQELDKEHDVFPEGYSMKDFRDDLRKHGIIGDRPRKGGRTPLTGKAEQLLRQRALEQVFGKLKRSDVGDHGVRRTGRGDEPTSDRRGFRFGDNIEQVAMSDSIRNAQQR
;
A
#
# COMPACT_ATOMS: atom_id res chain seq x y z
N MET A 1 0.96 20.96 -41.04
CA MET A 1 0.26 20.52 -39.82
C MET A 1 0.49 19.02 -39.67
N LEU A 2 0.97 18.56 -38.51
CA LEU A 2 1.07 17.13 -38.20
C LEU A 2 -0.35 16.62 -37.87
N GLY A 3 -0.91 15.77 -38.74
CA GLY A 3 -2.23 15.18 -38.56
C GLY A 3 -2.19 13.94 -37.66
N VAL A 4 -3.28 13.68 -36.94
CA VAL A 4 -3.44 12.47 -36.12
C VAL A 4 -3.89 11.32 -37.01
N ARG A 5 -3.13 10.22 -37.07
CA ARG A 5 -3.47 9.02 -37.84
C ARG A 5 -4.01 7.94 -36.93
N PHE A 6 -5.29 7.63 -37.05
CA PHE A 6 -5.89 6.49 -36.36
C PHE A 6 -5.59 5.21 -37.14
N SER A 7 -5.09 4.19 -36.44
CA SER A 7 -4.92 2.83 -36.97
C SER A 7 -5.66 1.85 -36.08
N ARG A 8 -6.02 0.69 -36.64
CA ARG A 8 -6.59 -0.41 -35.87
C ARG A 8 -5.65 -0.76 -34.72
N TYR A 9 -6.18 -0.84 -33.50
CA TYR A 9 -5.41 -1.26 -32.33
C TYR A 9 -5.00 -2.71 -32.53
N ILE A 10 -3.69 -2.95 -32.56
CA ILE A 10 -3.11 -4.29 -32.53
C ILE A 10 -2.62 -4.45 -31.09
N PRO A 11 -3.28 -5.28 -30.27
CA PRO A 11 -2.82 -5.50 -28.92
C PRO A 11 -1.39 -6.05 -28.97
N PRO A 12 -0.48 -5.56 -28.12
CA PRO A 12 0.83 -6.17 -27.97
C PRO A 12 0.66 -7.65 -27.60
N ARG A 13 1.58 -8.50 -28.07
CA ARG A 13 1.59 -9.91 -27.67
C ARG A 13 1.73 -9.99 -26.15
N ASP A 14 0.79 -10.66 -25.51
CA ASP A 14 0.86 -10.96 -24.09
C ASP A 14 1.83 -12.13 -23.92
N ASP A 15 3.01 -11.85 -23.39
CA ASP A 15 4.08 -12.80 -23.11
C ASP A 15 3.98 -13.42 -21.71
N ARG A 16 3.00 -12.98 -20.92
CA ARG A 16 2.77 -13.49 -19.57
C ARG A 16 2.26 -14.93 -19.59
N THR A 17 2.68 -15.68 -18.58
CA THR A 17 2.16 -17.01 -18.30
C THR A 17 0.67 -16.97 -17.94
N PRO A 18 -0.10 -18.06 -18.10
CA PRO A 18 -1.48 -18.15 -17.64
C PRO A 18 -1.65 -17.72 -16.17
N PHE A 19 -0.73 -18.13 -15.30
CA PHE A 19 -0.70 -17.75 -13.90
C PHE A 19 -0.58 -16.22 -13.70
N GLU A 20 0.39 -15.58 -14.36
CA GLU A 20 0.62 -14.14 -14.25
C GLU A 20 -0.54 -13.30 -14.79
N ARG A 21 -1.31 -13.84 -15.75
CA ARG A 21 -2.52 -13.19 -16.27
C ARG A 21 -3.67 -13.26 -15.26
N LEU A 22 -3.81 -14.39 -14.55
CA LEU A 22 -4.90 -14.65 -13.61
C LEU A 22 -4.64 -14.11 -12.19
N LEU A 23 -3.38 -14.04 -11.76
CA LEU A 23 -3.00 -13.58 -10.42
C LEU A 23 -3.54 -12.17 -10.08
N PRO A 24 -3.47 -11.15 -10.95
CA PRO A 24 -4.09 -9.85 -10.71
C PRO A 24 -5.60 -9.90 -10.43
N LEU A 25 -6.32 -10.79 -11.13
CA LEU A 25 -7.75 -10.99 -10.96
C LEU A 25 -8.04 -11.67 -9.61
N PHE A 26 -7.29 -12.71 -9.29
CA PHE A 26 -7.38 -13.39 -8.00
C PHE A 26 -7.15 -12.44 -6.82
N LEU A 27 -6.12 -11.58 -6.88
CA LEU A 27 -5.84 -10.62 -5.80
C LEU A 27 -6.95 -9.57 -5.62
N GLU A 28 -7.61 -9.19 -6.72
CA GLU A 28 -8.77 -8.30 -6.67
C GLU A 28 -9.93 -8.99 -5.95
N LEU A 29 -10.29 -10.21 -6.36
CA LEU A 29 -11.35 -10.98 -5.72
C LEU A 29 -11.04 -11.24 -4.25
N LEU A 30 -9.79 -11.56 -3.92
CA LEU A 30 -9.34 -11.77 -2.55
C LEU A 30 -9.53 -10.53 -1.67
N THR A 31 -9.44 -9.33 -2.24
CA THR A 31 -9.72 -8.08 -1.54
C THR A 31 -11.22 -7.93 -1.24
N HIS A 32 -12.08 -8.31 -2.20
CA HIS A 32 -13.54 -8.28 -2.04
C HIS A 32 -14.08 -9.40 -1.14
N THR A 33 -13.39 -10.54 -1.05
CA THR A 33 -13.73 -11.66 -0.16
C THR A 33 -13.06 -11.56 1.21
N SER A 34 -12.52 -10.39 1.57
CA SER A 34 -11.88 -10.15 2.88
C SER A 34 -10.74 -11.14 3.21
N GLY A 35 -10.02 -11.62 2.19
CA GLY A 35 -8.94 -12.58 2.35
C GLY A 35 -9.38 -14.05 2.43
N ASP A 36 -10.66 -14.37 2.19
CA ASP A 36 -11.10 -15.76 2.06
C ASP A 36 -10.68 -16.32 0.69
N VAL A 37 -9.70 -17.23 0.72
CA VAL A 37 -9.09 -17.84 -0.46
C VAL A 37 -10.06 -18.75 -1.19
N GLU A 38 -10.84 -19.55 -0.47
CA GLU A 38 -11.75 -20.51 -1.12
C GLU A 38 -12.89 -19.75 -1.80
N GLU A 39 -13.45 -18.73 -1.14
CA GLU A 39 -14.47 -17.87 -1.73
C GLU A 39 -13.94 -17.13 -2.98
N ALA A 40 -12.69 -16.63 -2.94
CA ALA A 40 -12.09 -15.98 -4.09
C ALA A 40 -11.92 -16.95 -5.29
N LEU A 41 -11.58 -18.21 -5.03
CA LEU A 41 -11.48 -19.25 -6.07
C LEU A 41 -12.85 -19.64 -6.64
N ASP A 42 -13.89 -19.71 -5.80
CA ASP A 42 -15.26 -19.94 -6.25
C ASP A 42 -15.73 -18.81 -7.18
N TRP A 43 -15.45 -17.55 -6.84
CA TRP A 43 -15.73 -16.42 -7.73
C TRP A 43 -14.94 -16.47 -9.04
N MET A 44 -13.68 -16.93 -9.02
CA MET A 44 -12.95 -17.14 -10.27
C MET A 44 -13.59 -18.20 -11.15
N GLN A 45 -14.18 -19.25 -10.56
CA GLN A 45 -14.87 -20.28 -11.31
C GLN A 45 -16.14 -19.74 -11.97
N GLU A 46 -16.91 -18.89 -11.26
CA GLU A 46 -18.08 -18.24 -11.85
C GLU A 46 -17.71 -17.28 -12.99
N LEU A 47 -16.62 -16.51 -12.83
CA LEU A 47 -16.10 -15.66 -13.90
C LEU A 47 -15.63 -16.45 -15.11
N ASP A 48 -15.04 -17.62 -14.90
CA ASP A 48 -14.60 -18.49 -16.00
C ASP A 48 -15.78 -19.00 -16.83
N LYS A 49 -16.89 -19.39 -16.18
CA LYS A 49 -18.10 -19.83 -16.88
C LYS A 49 -18.71 -18.75 -17.78
N GLU A 50 -18.57 -17.47 -17.41
CA GLU A 50 -19.19 -16.35 -18.13
C GLU A 50 -18.26 -15.72 -19.17
N HIS A 51 -16.94 -15.74 -18.93
CA HIS A 51 -15.98 -14.96 -19.70
C HIS A 51 -14.77 -15.74 -20.22
N ASP A 52 -14.71 -17.06 -20.00
CA ASP A 52 -13.60 -17.92 -20.44
C ASP A 52 -12.23 -17.35 -20.03
N VAL A 53 -12.09 -16.97 -18.75
CA VAL A 53 -10.88 -16.29 -18.26
C VAL A 53 -9.67 -17.23 -18.20
N PHE A 54 -9.89 -18.54 -18.04
CA PHE A 54 -8.84 -19.54 -18.08
C PHE A 54 -8.49 -19.91 -19.53
N PRO A 55 -7.20 -19.83 -19.92
CA PRO A 55 -6.81 -20.24 -21.26
C PRO A 55 -6.93 -21.76 -21.45
N GLU A 56 -7.10 -22.19 -22.70
CA GLU A 56 -7.16 -23.62 -23.05
C GLU A 56 -5.94 -24.38 -22.51
N GLY A 57 -6.19 -25.47 -21.78
CA GLY A 57 -5.15 -26.30 -21.18
C GLY A 57 -4.62 -25.83 -19.83
N TYR A 58 -5.20 -24.78 -19.23
CA TYR A 58 -4.89 -24.36 -17.86
C TYR A 58 -6.15 -24.40 -17.01
N SER A 59 -6.19 -25.30 -16.02
CA SER A 59 -7.38 -25.50 -15.18
C SER A 59 -7.31 -24.72 -13.87
N MET A 60 -8.46 -24.59 -13.20
CA MET A 60 -8.54 -24.07 -11.82
C MET A 60 -7.60 -24.81 -10.85
N LYS A 61 -7.45 -26.13 -11.06
CA LYS A 61 -6.54 -26.95 -10.24
C LYS A 61 -5.08 -26.53 -10.46
N ASP A 62 -4.68 -26.31 -11.71
CA ASP A 62 -3.31 -25.87 -12.04
C ASP A 62 -3.03 -24.50 -11.44
N PHE A 63 -4.00 -23.59 -11.50
CA PHE A 63 -3.89 -22.29 -10.85
C PHE A 63 -3.74 -22.39 -9.32
N ARG A 64 -4.53 -23.25 -8.67
CA ARG A 64 -4.39 -23.49 -7.22
C ARG A 64 -3.02 -24.08 -6.87
N ASP A 65 -2.53 -25.00 -7.67
CA ASP A 65 -1.20 -25.61 -7.49
C ASP A 65 -0.09 -24.56 -7.69
N ASP A 66 -0.23 -23.67 -8.67
CA ASP A 66 0.70 -22.55 -8.88
C ASP A 66 0.64 -21.53 -7.75
N LEU A 67 -0.54 -21.17 -7.23
CA LEU A 67 -0.67 -20.31 -6.05
C LEU A 67 0.11 -20.87 -4.86
N ARG A 68 0.07 -22.19 -4.68
CA ARG A 68 0.83 -22.90 -3.63
C ARG A 68 2.34 -22.88 -3.92
N LYS A 69 2.74 -23.21 -5.15
CA LYS A 69 4.15 -23.21 -5.60
C LYS A 69 4.79 -21.82 -5.48
N HIS A 70 4.05 -20.77 -5.79
CA HIS A 70 4.50 -19.39 -5.65
C HIS A 70 4.43 -18.89 -4.20
N GLY A 71 3.94 -19.71 -3.26
CA GLY A 71 3.84 -19.40 -1.84
C GLY A 71 2.83 -18.30 -1.56
N ILE A 72 1.76 -18.18 -2.36
CA ILE A 72 0.67 -17.22 -2.15
C ILE A 72 -0.34 -17.78 -1.13
N ILE A 73 -0.64 -19.08 -1.24
CA ILE A 73 -1.50 -19.82 -0.31
C ILE A 73 -0.70 -20.89 0.42
N GLY A 74 -1.10 -21.24 1.65
CA GLY A 74 -0.44 -22.29 2.42
C GLY A 74 -0.73 -23.71 1.91
N ASP A 75 0.20 -24.63 2.15
CA ASP A 75 0.08 -26.05 1.73
C ASP A 75 -1.02 -26.82 2.46
N ARG A 76 -1.36 -26.39 3.68
CA ARG A 76 -2.33 -27.07 4.55
C ARG A 76 -3.36 -26.10 5.09
N PRO A 77 -4.64 -26.48 5.12
CA PRO A 77 -5.65 -25.71 5.83
C PRO A 77 -5.27 -25.64 7.31
N ARG A 78 -5.43 -24.46 7.92
CA ARG A 78 -5.27 -24.30 9.38
C ARG A 78 -6.43 -24.99 10.11
N LYS A 79 -6.31 -25.17 11.44
CA LYS A 79 -7.42 -25.61 12.29
C LYS A 79 -8.64 -24.71 11.99
N GLY A 80 -9.68 -25.29 11.39
CA GLY A 80 -10.84 -24.56 10.87
C GLY A 80 -11.12 -24.73 9.37
N GLY A 81 -10.32 -25.51 8.63
CA GLY A 81 -10.61 -25.89 7.24
C GLY A 81 -10.28 -24.83 6.18
N ARG A 82 -10.01 -23.59 6.60
CA ARG A 82 -9.61 -22.50 5.71
C ARG A 82 -8.15 -22.59 5.29
N THR A 83 -7.91 -22.43 3.99
CA THR A 83 -6.57 -22.27 3.43
C THR A 83 -6.01 -20.91 3.85
N PRO A 84 -4.89 -20.87 4.61
CA PRO A 84 -4.33 -19.61 5.05
C PRO A 84 -3.65 -18.87 3.90
N LEU A 85 -3.86 -17.57 3.84
CA LEU A 85 -3.04 -16.66 3.05
C LEU A 85 -1.63 -16.58 3.67
N THR A 86 -0.58 -16.54 2.85
CA THR A 86 0.79 -16.41 3.35
C THR A 86 1.16 -14.94 3.58
N GLY A 87 2.18 -14.68 4.40
CA GLY A 87 2.72 -13.33 4.57
C GLY A 87 3.24 -12.71 3.26
N LYS A 88 3.72 -13.55 2.32
CA LYS A 88 4.12 -13.12 0.97
C LYS A 88 2.94 -12.58 0.17
N ALA A 89 1.81 -13.28 0.22
CA ALA A 89 0.59 -12.83 -0.46
C ALA A 89 0.02 -11.56 0.16
N GLU A 90 0.05 -11.42 1.49
CA GLU A 90 -0.37 -10.17 2.11
C GLU A 90 0.53 -8.98 1.72
N GLN A 91 1.85 -9.20 1.65
CA GLN A 91 2.79 -8.17 1.19
C GLN A 91 2.49 -7.77 -0.26
N LEU A 92 2.28 -8.75 -1.14
CA LEU A 92 1.94 -8.52 -2.54
C LEU A 92 0.62 -7.75 -2.68
N LEU A 93 -0.40 -8.12 -1.90
CA LEU A 93 -1.69 -7.45 -1.87
C LEU A 93 -1.55 -5.98 -1.45
N ARG A 94 -0.77 -5.72 -0.40
CA ARG A 94 -0.49 -4.35 0.07
C ARG A 94 0.26 -3.53 -0.97
N GLN A 95 1.27 -4.11 -1.63
CA GLN A 95 1.99 -3.43 -2.71
C GLN A 95 1.06 -3.06 -3.87
N ARG A 96 0.23 -4.01 -4.31
CA ARG A 96 -0.77 -3.78 -5.37
C ARG A 96 -1.76 -2.67 -4.98
N ALA A 97 -2.28 -2.69 -3.76
CA ALA A 97 -3.20 -1.66 -3.26
C ALA A 97 -2.53 -0.28 -3.26
N LEU A 98 -1.26 -0.18 -2.84
CA LEU A 98 -0.49 1.06 -2.90
C LEU A 98 -0.30 1.54 -4.33
N GLU A 99 0.02 0.65 -5.27
CA GLU A 99 0.14 1.00 -6.69
C GLU A 99 -1.20 1.44 -7.30
N GLN A 100 -2.32 0.85 -6.89
CA GLN A 100 -3.66 1.28 -7.35
C GLN A 100 -4.01 2.68 -6.82
N VAL A 101 -3.77 2.96 -5.53
CA VAL A 101 -4.09 4.25 -4.90
C VAL A 101 -3.12 5.35 -5.35
N PHE A 102 -1.83 5.05 -5.39
CA PHE A 102 -0.77 6.05 -5.58
C PHE A 102 -0.05 5.96 -6.93
N GLY A 103 -0.20 4.90 -7.72
CA GLY A 103 0.59 4.71 -8.95
C GLY A 103 0.30 5.73 -10.05
N LYS A 104 -0.86 6.39 -10.01
CA LYS A 104 -1.20 7.49 -10.92
C LYS A 104 -0.77 8.87 -10.40
N LEU A 105 -0.37 8.97 -9.14
CA LEU A 105 0.09 10.22 -8.56
C LEU A 105 1.48 10.52 -9.09
N LYS A 106 1.57 11.57 -9.90
CA LYS A 106 2.85 12.13 -10.31
C LYS A 106 3.42 12.93 -9.14
N ARG A 107 4.75 12.91 -9.00
CA ARG A 107 5.46 13.82 -8.10
C ARG A 107 4.97 15.25 -8.38
N SER A 108 4.27 15.85 -7.43
CA SER A 108 3.96 17.27 -7.46
C SER A 108 5.23 18.06 -7.21
N ASP A 109 5.26 19.32 -7.67
CA ASP A 109 6.32 20.25 -7.30
C ASP A 109 6.39 20.42 -5.77
N VAL A 110 7.53 20.90 -5.26
CA VAL A 110 7.71 21.17 -3.83
C VAL A 110 6.62 22.14 -3.39
N GLY A 111 5.66 21.64 -2.61
CA GLY A 111 4.64 22.50 -1.99
C GLY A 111 5.31 23.46 -1.01
N ASP A 112 4.78 24.67 -0.90
CA ASP A 112 5.24 25.64 0.10
C ASP A 112 4.76 25.20 1.50
N HIS A 113 5.43 24.19 2.05
CA HIS A 113 5.20 23.67 3.40
C HIS A 113 5.95 24.50 4.45
N GLY A 114 6.08 25.82 4.22
CA GLY A 114 6.57 26.76 5.22
C GLY A 114 5.56 26.90 6.36
N VAL A 115 5.65 26.02 7.37
CA VAL A 115 4.88 26.21 8.61
C VAL A 115 5.52 27.38 9.36
N ARG A 116 4.87 28.55 9.38
CA ARG A 116 5.33 29.76 10.13
C ARG A 116 5.18 29.63 11.65
N ARG A 117 5.11 28.41 12.17
CA ARG A 117 4.91 28.14 13.59
C ARG A 117 6.03 27.23 14.05
N THR A 118 6.88 27.78 14.90
CA THR A 118 7.93 27.06 15.60
C THR A 118 7.32 26.01 16.52
N GLY A 119 7.96 24.84 16.59
CA GLY A 119 7.54 23.75 17.45
C GLY A 119 7.52 24.17 18.92
N ARG A 120 6.73 23.49 19.75
CA ARG A 120 6.75 23.66 21.21
C ARG A 120 7.89 22.87 21.90
N GLY A 121 8.88 22.42 21.14
CA GLY A 121 10.01 21.61 21.63
C GLY A 121 11.29 22.44 21.82
N ASP A 122 12.43 21.74 21.84
CA ASP A 122 13.78 22.30 22.01
C ASP A 122 14.35 22.95 20.74
N GLU A 123 13.50 23.47 19.86
CA GLU A 123 13.98 24.22 18.71
C GLU A 123 14.63 25.52 19.22
N PRO A 124 15.90 25.81 18.85
CA PRO A 124 16.55 27.05 19.26
C PRO A 124 15.79 28.22 18.63
N THR A 125 14.97 28.89 19.45
CA THR A 125 14.26 30.11 19.08
C THR A 125 15.01 31.31 19.61
N SER A 126 14.89 32.46 18.93
CA SER A 126 15.50 33.71 19.40
C SER A 126 14.81 34.30 20.63
N ASP A 127 13.60 33.83 20.95
CA ASP A 127 12.82 34.30 22.10
C ASP A 127 13.28 33.62 23.38
N ARG A 128 13.80 34.43 24.31
CA ARG A 128 14.08 34.00 25.69
C ARG A 128 12.81 34.11 26.52
N ARG A 129 12.48 33.07 27.28
CA ARG A 129 11.27 33.01 28.12
C ARG A 129 11.59 32.73 29.58
N GLY A 130 10.61 32.91 30.47
CA GLY A 130 10.76 32.58 31.89
C GLY A 130 11.04 31.09 32.11
N PHE A 131 11.91 30.77 33.07
CA PHE A 131 12.35 29.41 33.39
C PHE A 131 11.18 28.44 33.60
N ARG A 132 11.24 27.29 32.91
CA ARG A 132 10.46 26.09 33.23
C ARG A 132 11.40 24.91 33.44
N PHE A 133 11.00 24.00 34.32
CA PHE A 133 11.78 22.79 34.59
C PHE A 133 11.97 21.99 33.29
N GLY A 134 13.23 21.75 32.92
CA GLY A 134 13.61 21.07 31.68
C GLY A 134 14.04 21.99 30.53
N ASP A 135 13.90 23.31 30.65
CA ASP A 135 14.36 24.25 29.62
C ASP A 135 15.91 24.30 29.56
N ASN A 136 16.46 24.42 28.35
CA ASN A 136 17.89 24.65 28.14
C ASN A 136 18.27 26.10 28.53
N ILE A 137 19.45 26.30 29.13
CA ILE A 137 19.89 27.60 29.67
C ILE A 137 19.88 28.70 28.59
N GLU A 138 20.18 28.34 27.35
CA GLU A 138 20.23 29.28 26.22
C GLU A 138 18.86 29.92 25.89
N GLN A 139 17.76 29.27 26.29
CA GLN A 139 16.39 29.70 26.02
C GLN A 139 15.75 30.44 27.20
N VAL A 140 16.43 30.51 28.35
CA VAL A 140 15.88 31.08 29.59
C VAL A 140 16.31 32.54 29.76
N ALA A 141 15.33 33.41 29.97
CA ALA A 141 15.56 34.79 30.43
C ALA A 141 15.95 34.77 31.92
N MET A 142 17.24 34.51 32.20
CA MET A 142 17.75 34.31 33.56
C MET A 142 17.45 35.47 34.50
N SER A 143 17.68 36.71 34.05
CA SER A 143 17.47 37.92 34.86
C SER A 143 16.01 38.07 35.29
N ASP A 144 15.07 37.95 34.35
CA ASP A 144 13.64 38.10 34.64
C ASP A 144 13.09 36.91 35.42
N SER A 145 13.59 35.70 35.18
CA SER A 145 13.20 34.50 35.91
C SER A 145 13.59 34.58 37.38
N ILE A 146 14.81 35.04 37.68
CA ILE A 146 15.27 35.24 39.06
C ILE A 146 14.48 36.36 39.74
N ARG A 147 14.26 37.48 39.05
CA ARG A 147 13.48 38.61 39.58
C ARG A 147 12.05 38.19 39.95
N ASN A 148 11.38 37.44 39.07
CA ASN A 148 10.02 36.94 39.33
C ASN A 148 9.98 35.90 40.44
N ALA A 149 11.03 35.08 40.61
CA ALA A 149 11.12 34.12 41.71
C ALA A 149 11.31 34.79 43.08
N GLN A 150 11.94 35.96 43.10
CA GLN A 150 12.18 36.75 44.31
C GLN A 150 11.00 37.67 44.67
N GLN A 151 10.16 38.02 43.69
CA GLN A 151 8.88 38.69 43.92
C GLN A 151 7.84 37.66 44.40
N ARG A 152 7.87 37.35 45.69
CA ARG A 152 6.75 36.74 46.41
C ARG A 152 5.95 37.80 47.13
#